data_AF-A0A9N9P9E7-F1
#
_entry.id   AF-A0A9N9P9E7-F1
#
_cell.length_a   1.000
_cell.length_b   1.000
_cell.length_c   1.000
_cell.angle_alpha   90.00
_cell.angle_beta   90.00
_cell.angle_gamma   90.00
#
_symmetry.space_group_name_H-M   'P 1'
#
loop_
_entity.id
_entity.type
_entity.pdbx_description
1 polymer ?
#
loop_
_entity_poly.entity_id
_entity_poly.type
_entity_poly.pdbx_seq_one_letter_code
_entity_poly.pdbx_strand_id
1 'polypeptide(L)'
;LEDTSDIPATIEHEALTQLENILLLSGKSLKNFPDMPIPSIISNISNNEEELNHLICKERSYNITDLKAELQCNILLLNNDQYAVFDAIIRAIDNEEGE
;
A
#
# COMPACT_ATOMS: atom_id res chain seq x y z
N LEU A 1 -18.86 2.30 -5.62
CA LEU A 1 -19.40 2.19 -4.25
C LEU A 1 -18.47 1.25 -3.53
N GLU A 2 -17.52 1.83 -2.79
CA GLU A 2 -16.55 1.09 -2.00
C GLU A 2 -17.32 0.41 -0.87
N ASP A 3 -17.31 -0.91 -0.82
CA ASP A 3 -18.02 -1.69 0.19
C ASP A 3 -17.27 -1.55 1.53
N THR A 4 -17.57 -0.47 2.24
CA THR A 4 -16.92 -0.11 3.51
C THR A 4 -17.30 -1.05 4.67
N SER A 5 -18.16 -2.05 4.41
CA SER A 5 -18.55 -3.09 5.37
C SER A 5 -17.36 -3.92 5.87
N ASP A 6 -16.30 -4.06 5.07
CA ASP A 6 -15.17 -4.96 5.35
C ASP A 6 -13.97 -4.28 6.04
N ILE A 7 -13.98 -2.94 6.13
CA ILE A 7 -12.89 -2.16 6.74
C ILE A 7 -12.71 -2.51 8.24
N PRO A 8 -13.78 -2.62 9.06
CA PRO A 8 -13.63 -2.97 10.48
C PRO A 8 -13.06 -4.36 10.68
N ALA A 9 -13.51 -5.35 9.88
CA ALA A 9 -13.06 -6.73 9.96
C ALA A 9 -11.59 -6.88 9.54
N THR A 10 -11.17 -6.10 8.54
CA THR A 10 -9.77 -6.07 8.08
C THR A 10 -8.84 -5.48 9.15
N ILE A 11 -9.26 -4.37 9.79
CA ILE A 11 -8.49 -3.75 10.88
C ILE A 11 -8.41 -4.66 12.10
N GLU A 12 -9.52 -5.31 12.46
CA GLU A 12 -9.56 -6.26 13.57
C GLU A 12 -8.60 -7.43 13.32
N HIS A 13 -8.67 -8.05 12.14
CA HIS A 13 -7.78 -9.16 11.77
C HIS A 13 -6.29 -8.78 11.85
N GLU A 14 -5.94 -7.60 11.32
CA GLU A 14 -4.57 -7.08 11.33
C GLU A 14 -4.07 -6.84 12.76
N ALA A 15 -4.89 -6.21 13.61
CA ALA A 15 -4.55 -5.97 15.01
C ALA A 15 -4.33 -7.27 15.79
N LEU A 16 -5.16 -8.29 15.56
CA LEU A 16 -5.01 -9.61 16.18
C LEU A 16 -3.74 -10.32 15.72
N THR A 17 -3.38 -10.19 14.44
CA THR A 17 -2.17 -10.80 13.86
C THR A 17 -0.90 -10.19 14.46
N GLN A 18 -0.83 -8.86 14.55
CA GLN A 18 0.31 -8.18 15.18
C GLN A 18 0.43 -8.54 16.67
N LEU A 19 -0.70 -8.68 17.38
CA LEU A 19 -0.70 -9.07 18.78
C LEU A 19 -0.21 -10.51 18.99
N GLU A 20 -0.57 -11.46 18.12
CA GLU A 20 -0.02 -12.82 18.14
C GLU A 20 1.51 -12.79 17.99
N ASN A 21 2.04 -12.00 17.05
CA ASN A 21 3.49 -11.87 16.85
C ASN A 21 4.21 -11.34 18.10
N ILE A 22 3.67 -10.32 18.77
CA ILE A 22 4.23 -9.78 20.01
C ILE A 22 4.19 -10.83 21.14
N LEU A 23 3.09 -11.57 21.25
CA LEU A 23 2.96 -12.61 22.28
C LEU A 23 3.93 -13.76 22.06
N LEU A 24 4.15 -14.18 20.81
CA LEU A 24 5.10 -15.23 20.47
C LEU A 24 6.52 -14.87 20.91
N LEU A 25 6.92 -13.59 20.81
CA LEU A 25 8.20 -13.10 21.35
C LEU A 25 8.31 -13.29 22.87
N SER A 26 7.19 -13.27 23.58
CA SER A 26 7.11 -13.52 25.03
C SER A 26 6.87 -14.99 25.40
N GLY A 27 6.86 -15.90 24.42
CA GLY A 27 6.56 -17.32 24.61
C GLY A 27 5.08 -17.61 24.89
N LYS A 28 4.18 -16.68 24.54
CA LYS A 28 2.73 -16.82 24.67
C LYS A 28 2.07 -16.79 23.28
N SER A 29 0.80 -17.14 23.24
CA SER A 29 -0.07 -17.05 22.06
C SER A 29 -1.42 -16.50 22.51
N LEU A 30 -2.18 -15.93 21.60
CA LEU A 30 -3.58 -15.54 21.81
C LEU A 30 -4.41 -16.71 22.33
N LYS A 31 -4.06 -17.95 21.99
CA LYS A 31 -4.67 -19.18 22.53
C LYS A 31 -4.55 -19.31 24.05
N ASN A 32 -3.61 -18.62 24.68
CA ASN A 32 -3.45 -18.61 26.13
C ASN A 32 -4.43 -17.64 26.84
N PHE A 33 -5.23 -16.89 26.09
CA PHE A 33 -6.21 -15.93 26.60
C PHE A 33 -7.62 -16.33 26.11
N PRO A 34 -8.46 -16.94 26.97
CA PRO A 34 -9.72 -17.57 26.53
C PRO A 34 -10.78 -16.58 26.01
N ASP A 35 -10.70 -15.30 26.40
CA ASP A 35 -11.64 -14.26 25.96
C ASP A 35 -11.23 -13.58 24.64
N MET A 36 -10.15 -14.06 24.02
CA MET A 36 -9.52 -13.38 22.89
C MET A 36 -9.92 -14.03 21.56
N PRO A 37 -10.44 -13.25 20.58
CA PRO A 37 -10.80 -13.79 19.27
C PRO A 37 -9.55 -14.28 18.53
N ILE A 38 -9.57 -15.55 18.11
CA ILE A 38 -8.48 -16.12 17.32
C ILE A 38 -8.73 -15.72 15.86
N PRO A 39 -7.80 -15.00 15.20
CA PRO A 39 -7.96 -14.67 13.79
C PRO A 39 -8.10 -15.98 13.01
N SER A 40 -9.19 -16.08 12.24
CA SER A 40 -9.42 -17.25 11.39
C SER A 40 -8.29 -17.30 10.38
N ILE A 41 -7.44 -18.32 10.50
CA ILE A 41 -6.28 -18.51 9.62
C ILE A 41 -6.81 -18.68 8.20
N ILE A 42 -6.90 -17.58 7.45
CA ILE A 42 -6.75 -17.64 6.01
C ILE A 42 -5.29 -18.04 5.83
N SER A 43 -5.11 -19.26 5.34
CA SER A 43 -3.88 -20.04 5.25
C SER A 43 -2.80 -19.41 4.37
N ASN A 44 -2.38 -18.17 4.65
CA ASN A 44 -1.27 -17.50 3.96
C ASN A 44 -0.27 -16.91 4.97
N ILE A 45 -0.13 -17.49 6.17
CA ILE A 45 1.06 -17.27 7.01
C ILE A 45 2.19 -18.17 6.49
N SER A 46 2.53 -18.00 5.22
CA SER A 46 3.90 -18.19 4.76
C SER A 46 4.35 -16.79 4.42
N ASN A 47 5.50 -16.41 4.98
CA ASN A 47 6.31 -15.29 4.52
C ASN A 47 5.93 -13.94 5.12
N ASN A 48 6.73 -13.49 6.09
CA ASN A 48 7.00 -12.08 6.35
C ASN A 48 7.48 -11.32 5.07
N GLU A 49 7.80 -12.06 3.99
CA GLU A 49 8.04 -11.53 2.66
C GLU A 49 6.74 -11.22 1.90
N GLU A 50 5.60 -11.89 2.16
CA GLU A 50 4.33 -11.62 1.48
C GLU A 50 3.69 -10.31 1.92
N GLU A 51 3.90 -9.88 3.17
CA GLU A 51 3.40 -8.60 3.67
C GLU A 51 4.26 -7.43 3.16
N LEU A 52 5.59 -7.60 3.13
CA LEU A 52 6.51 -6.69 2.46
C LEU A 52 6.24 -6.65 0.94
N ASN A 53 6.04 -7.82 0.32
CA ASN A 53 5.63 -7.93 -1.07
C ASN A 53 4.24 -7.37 -1.31
N HIS A 54 3.32 -7.38 -0.35
CA HIS A 54 2.00 -6.79 -0.51
C HIS A 54 2.09 -5.28 -0.58
N LEU A 55 2.85 -4.66 0.34
CA LEU A 55 3.06 -3.21 0.30
C LEU A 55 3.82 -2.80 -0.96
N ILE A 56 4.87 -3.53 -1.34
CA ILE A 56 5.62 -3.33 -2.59
C ILE A 56 4.73 -3.55 -3.81
N CYS A 57 3.91 -4.61 -3.83
CA CYS A 57 3.00 -4.88 -4.94
C CYS A 57 1.93 -3.79 -5.03
N LYS A 58 1.38 -3.33 -3.90
CA LYS A 58 0.41 -2.24 -3.87
C LYS A 58 1.01 -0.93 -4.35
N GLU A 59 2.23 -0.61 -3.92
CA GLU A 59 2.99 0.53 -4.44
C GLU A 59 3.25 0.37 -5.94
N ARG A 60 3.55 -0.83 -6.44
CA ARG A 60 3.79 -1.07 -7.87
C ARG A 60 2.52 -1.24 -8.70
N SER A 61 1.35 -1.40 -8.08
CA SER A 61 0.05 -1.63 -8.74
C SER A 61 -0.69 -0.32 -9.01
N TYR A 62 0.06 0.73 -9.35
CA TYR A 62 -0.52 1.97 -9.81
C TYR A 62 -1.35 1.74 -11.08
N ASN A 63 -2.58 2.26 -11.10
CA ASN A 63 -3.36 2.30 -12.33
C ASN A 63 -2.79 3.41 -13.23
N ILE A 64 -1.92 3.01 -14.16
CA ILE A 64 -1.27 3.91 -15.12
C ILE A 64 -2.30 4.74 -15.91
N THR A 65 -3.49 4.19 -16.16
CA THR A 65 -4.56 4.90 -16.88
C THR A 65 -5.10 6.07 -16.06
N ASP A 66 -5.35 5.83 -14.77
CA ASP A 66 -5.88 6.85 -13.86
C ASP A 66 -4.82 7.94 -13.60
N LEU A 67 -3.58 7.54 -13.36
CA LEU A 67 -2.45 8.46 -13.19
C LEU A 67 -2.20 9.32 -14.43
N LYS A 68 -2.35 8.75 -15.63
CA LYS A 68 -2.24 9.51 -16.88
C LYS A 68 -3.38 10.52 -17.02
N ALA A 69 -4.60 10.14 -16.66
CA ALA A 69 -5.74 11.05 -16.69
C ALA A 69 -5.55 12.20 -15.69
N GLU A 70 -5.09 11.91 -14.48
CA GLU A 70 -4.78 12.90 -13.46
C GLU A 70 -3.66 13.86 -13.90
N LEU A 71 -2.57 13.33 -14.47
CA LEU A 71 -1.48 14.13 -15.01
C LEU A 71 -1.97 15.12 -16.08
N GLN A 72 -2.84 14.67 -17.00
CA GLN A 72 -3.42 15.55 -18.02
C GLN A 72 -4.23 16.70 -17.41
N CYS A 73 -5.02 16.43 -16.38
CA CYS A 73 -5.73 17.47 -15.64
C CYS A 73 -4.76 18.45 -14.96
N ASN A 74 -3.70 17.92 -14.32
CA ASN A 74 -2.72 18.74 -13.61
C ASN A 74 -1.92 19.65 -14.56
N ILE A 75 -1.56 19.17 -15.75
CA ILE A 75 -0.87 19.98 -16.78
C ILE A 75 -1.70 21.20 -17.16
N LEU A 76 -3.02 21.07 -17.26
CA LEU A 76 -3.93 22.18 -17.59
C LEU A 76 -4.04 23.23 -16.48
N LEU A 77 -3.67 22.88 -15.24
CA LEU A 77 -3.69 23.78 -14.08
C LEU A 77 -2.38 24.55 -13.91
N LEU A 78 -1.32 24.18 -14.63
CA LEU A 78 -0.03 24.84 -14.54
C LEU A 78 -0.08 26.23 -15.18
N ASN A 79 0.59 27.19 -14.54
CA ASN A 79 0.91 28.46 -15.19
C ASN A 79 2.11 28.29 -16.15
N ASN A 80 2.39 29.32 -16.95
CA ASN A 80 3.44 29.26 -17.97
C ASN A 80 4.82 28.91 -17.42
N ASP A 81 5.20 29.45 -16.26
CA ASP A 81 6.52 29.22 -15.67
C ASP A 81 6.65 27.78 -15.15
N GLN A 82 5.61 27.28 -14.50
CA GLN A 82 5.56 25.89 -14.02
C GLN A 82 5.55 24.89 -15.17
N TYR A 83 4.80 25.19 -16.24
CA TYR A 83 4.77 24.36 -17.43
C TYR A 83 6.13 24.32 -18.14
N ALA A 84 6.84 25.46 -18.22
CA ALA A 84 8.17 25.52 -18.82
C ALA A 84 9.19 24.65 -18.07
N VAL A 85 9.16 24.65 -16.73
CA VAL A 85 10.02 23.78 -15.91
C VAL A 85 9.63 22.31 -16.08
N PHE A 86 8.33 22.00 -16.07
CA PHE A 86 7.83 20.65 -16.31
C PHE A 86 8.29 20.11 -17.67
N ASP A 87 8.10 20.87 -18.76
CA ASP A 87 8.50 20.48 -20.11
C ASP A 87 10.01 20.25 -20.22
N ALA A 88 10.82 21.11 -19.59
CA ALA A 88 12.27 20.94 -19.56
C ALA A 88 12.70 19.64 -18.89
N ILE A 89 12.06 19.26 -17.77
CA ILE A 89 12.35 18.01 -17.05
C ILE A 89 11.94 16.79 -17.90
N ILE A 90 10.74 16.80 -18.49
CA ILE A 90 10.27 15.68 -19.33
C ILE A 90 11.20 15.48 -20.52
N ARG A 91 11.63 16.57 -21.18
CA ARG A 91 12.56 16.50 -22.31
C ARG A 91 13.94 15.96 -21.91
N ALA A 92 14.44 16.32 -20.74
CA ALA A 92 15.71 15.78 -20.23
C ALA A 92 15.63 14.27 -19.99
N ILE A 93 14.49 13.78 -19.49
CA ILE A 93 14.23 12.34 -19.29
C ILE A 93 14.14 11.63 -20.65
N ASP A 94 13.39 12.17 -21.61
CA ASP A 94 13.21 11.57 -22.95
C ASP A 94 14.52 11.50 -23.75
N ASN A 95 15.45 12.43 -23.50
CA ASN A 95 16.76 12.46 -24.14
C ASN A 95 17.83 11.60 -23.43
N GLU A 96 17.48 10.87 -22.36
CA GLU A 96 18.44 10.16 -21.49
C GLU A 96 19.57 11.09 -20.99
N GLU A 97 19.29 12.38 -20.81
CA GLU A 97 20.25 13.36 -20.25
C GLU A 97 20.32 13.27 -18.71
N GLY A 98 19.79 12.20 -18.13
CA GLY A 98 20.01 11.86 -16.73
C GLY A 98 21.41 11.27 -16.56
N GLU A 99 22.27 11.98 -15.82
CA GLU A 99 23.61 11.49 -15.46
C GLU A 99 23.61 10.11 -14.77
#